data_AF-A0A094YZ46-F1
#
_entry.id   AF-A0A094YZ46-F1
#
_cell.length_a   1.000
_cell.length_b   1.000
_cell.length_c   1.000
_cell.angle_alpha   90.00
_cell.angle_beta   90.00
_cell.angle_gamma   90.00
#
_symmetry.space_group_name_H-M   'P 1'
#
loop_
_entity.id
_entity.type
_entity.pdbx_description
1 polymer ?
#
loop_
_entity_poly.entity_id
_entity_poly.type
_entity_poly.pdbx_seq_one_letter_code
_entity_poly.pdbx_strand_id
1 'polypeptide(L)'
;MTLNGPIRMMSKKEWLMIKRDVREWTAVIPTLVIIIFPFLNLRDFEGGWSALQQAPYITWPTLQVSFCFMAVLVSGFFSAGSLGREAYAIDLLRVLPLSGWKVAMGKFWANVIIMTVFVAIVQIVSGLIFNWSVISIFLGWLGVTGVLVGAVAIGLFISSIGSKYNPNNPQNRVDTASSIIMMMMLFFYLFIVFIPTALTFFPNEYLGDILNAAESEHGIPSFLIGMLEGNLASGWWSNLIGFAIYLVVIGFVTWGSLAICAKNIDKGVNITFEDK
;
A
#
# COMPACT_ATOMS: atom_id res chain seq x y z
N MET A 1 27.03 -19.30 -14.90
CA MET A 1 25.67 -18.98 -14.39
C MET A 1 25.83 -17.88 -13.32
N THR A 2 26.02 -16.62 -13.73
CA THR A 2 26.65 -15.60 -12.88
C THR A 2 25.68 -14.49 -12.45
N LEU A 3 25.45 -14.41 -11.12
CA LEU A 3 25.34 -13.23 -10.24
C LEU A 3 24.40 -12.03 -10.53
N ASN A 4 23.65 -11.97 -11.63
CA ASN A 4 22.64 -10.93 -11.86
C ASN A 4 21.40 -11.50 -12.56
N GLY A 5 20.42 -11.97 -11.79
CA GLY A 5 19.19 -12.53 -12.32
C GLY A 5 18.34 -11.52 -13.12
N PRO A 6 17.54 -11.98 -14.10
CA PRO A 6 16.73 -11.11 -14.97
C PRO A 6 15.76 -10.22 -14.20
N ILE A 7 15.23 -10.70 -13.06
CA ILE A 7 14.34 -9.93 -12.17
C ILE A 7 15.08 -8.71 -11.62
N ARG A 8 16.30 -8.89 -11.09
CA ARG A 8 17.11 -7.81 -10.52
C ARG A 8 17.44 -6.73 -11.56
N MET A 9 17.78 -7.13 -12.78
CA MET A 9 18.08 -6.19 -13.86
C MET A 9 16.85 -5.38 -14.24
N MET A 10 15.68 -6.03 -14.29
CA MET A 10 14.42 -5.36 -14.54
C MET A 10 14.05 -4.39 -13.40
N SER A 11 14.21 -4.80 -12.14
CA SER A 11 13.98 -3.90 -10.99
C SER A 11 14.94 -2.70 -11.00
N LYS A 12 16.22 -2.92 -11.33
CA LYS A 12 17.22 -1.84 -11.41
C LYS A 12 16.88 -0.86 -12.54
N LYS A 13 16.45 -1.37 -13.70
CA LYS A 13 15.98 -0.56 -14.83
C LYS A 13 14.83 0.35 -14.38
N GLU A 14 13.80 -0.23 -13.76
CA GLU A 14 12.63 0.49 -13.25
C GLU A 14 13.04 1.59 -12.25
N TRP A 15 13.88 1.26 -11.28
CA TRP A 15 14.40 2.23 -10.30
C TRP A 15 15.16 3.38 -10.96
N LEU A 16 16.01 3.09 -11.94
CA LEU A 16 16.76 4.13 -12.65
C LEU A 16 15.86 5.04 -13.48
N MET A 17 14.76 4.54 -14.03
CA MET A 17 13.78 5.40 -14.71
C MET A 17 13.10 6.35 -13.71
N ILE A 18 12.59 5.82 -12.61
CA ILE A 18 11.92 6.61 -11.57
C ILE A 18 12.87 7.64 -10.98
N LYS A 19 14.11 7.24 -10.66
CA LYS A 19 15.13 8.14 -10.11
C LYS A 19 15.43 9.33 -11.04
N ARG A 20 15.41 9.12 -12.35
CA ARG A 20 15.76 10.15 -13.34
C ARG A 20 14.62 11.11 -13.65
N ASP A 21 13.36 10.69 -13.47
CA ASP A 21 12.21 11.51 -13.75
C ASP A 21 11.67 12.18 -12.48
N VAL A 22 11.97 13.48 -12.33
CA VAL A 22 11.53 14.30 -11.19
C VAL A 22 10.00 14.34 -11.07
N ARG A 23 9.28 14.14 -12.18
CA ARG A 23 7.80 14.14 -12.23
C ARG A 23 7.19 12.98 -11.46
N GLU A 24 7.91 11.87 -11.32
CA GLU A 24 7.50 10.74 -10.48
C GLU A 24 7.54 11.11 -9.00
N TRP A 25 8.59 11.82 -8.60
CA TRP A 25 8.77 12.24 -7.22
C TRP A 25 7.74 13.31 -6.83
N THR A 26 7.41 14.23 -7.74
CA THR A 26 6.35 15.22 -7.50
C THR A 26 4.94 14.61 -7.46
N ALA A 27 4.72 13.40 -7.99
CA ALA A 27 3.46 12.69 -7.82
C ALA A 27 3.34 12.03 -6.44
N VAL A 28 4.47 11.61 -5.84
CA VAL A 28 4.50 10.94 -4.53
C VAL A 28 4.49 11.95 -3.37
N ILE A 29 5.19 13.08 -3.51
CA ILE A 29 5.34 14.08 -2.43
C ILE A 29 3.98 14.60 -1.89
N PRO A 30 3.02 15.04 -2.72
CA PRO A 30 1.74 15.54 -2.23
C PRO A 30 0.97 14.47 -1.46
N THR A 31 1.07 13.20 -1.87
CA THR A 31 0.39 12.13 -1.15
C THR A 31 1.05 11.81 0.18
N LEU A 32 2.35 12.04 0.35
CA LEU A 32 3.00 12.02 1.66
C LEU A 32 2.53 13.17 2.57
N VAL A 33 2.22 14.34 2.00
CA VAL A 33 1.63 15.45 2.78
C VAL A 33 0.22 15.12 3.23
N ILE A 34 -0.57 14.42 2.41
CA ILE A 34 -1.91 13.94 2.80
C ILE A 34 -1.84 12.92 3.95
N ILE A 35 -0.76 12.13 4.05
CA ILE A 35 -0.52 11.26 5.20
C ILE A 35 -0.36 12.05 6.50
N ILE A 36 0.00 13.35 6.42
CA ILE A 36 0.09 14.23 7.59
C ILE A 36 -1.29 14.75 8.02
N PHE A 37 -2.28 14.73 7.12
CA PHE A 37 -3.60 15.33 7.35
C PHE A 37 -4.40 14.75 8.54
N PRO A 38 -4.36 13.42 8.82
CA PRO A 38 -4.94 12.87 10.05
C PRO A 38 -4.42 13.53 11.32
N PHE A 39 -3.18 14.02 11.32
CA PHE A 39 -2.62 14.73 12.48
C PHE A 39 -3.16 16.15 12.67
N LEU A 40 -3.70 16.79 11.62
CA LEU A 40 -4.32 18.11 11.75
C LEU A 40 -5.68 18.03 12.44
N ASN A 41 -6.44 16.96 12.18
CA ASN A 41 -7.73 16.70 12.84
C ASN A 41 -7.57 16.29 14.31
N LEU A 42 -6.40 15.75 14.70
CA LEU A 42 -6.09 15.40 16.09
C LEU A 42 -5.82 16.62 16.99
N ARG A 43 -5.76 17.84 16.42
CA ARG A 43 -5.60 19.09 17.17
C ARG A 43 -6.82 19.41 18.05
N ASP A 44 -8.00 19.00 17.63
CA ASP A 44 -9.27 19.29 18.31
C ASP A 44 -9.63 18.25 19.39
N PHE A 45 -8.74 17.27 19.63
CA PHE A 45 -8.89 16.31 20.72
C PHE A 45 -8.69 17.00 22.08
N GLU A 46 -9.56 16.74 23.06
CA GLU A 46 -9.45 17.33 24.39
C GLU A 46 -8.07 16.99 25.02
N GLY A 47 -7.30 18.02 25.38
CA GLY A 47 -5.91 17.87 25.87
C GLY A 47 -4.80 17.99 24.81
N GLY A 48 -5.17 18.13 23.52
CA GLY A 48 -4.28 18.47 22.41
C GLY A 48 -3.14 17.47 22.15
N TRP A 49 -2.09 17.93 21.47
CA TRP A 49 -0.92 17.11 21.11
C TRP A 49 -0.21 16.47 22.33
N SER A 50 -0.23 17.15 23.48
CA SER A 50 0.38 16.65 24.71
C SER A 50 -0.34 15.42 25.27
N ALA A 51 -1.66 15.35 25.18
CA ALA A 51 -2.43 14.19 25.64
C ALA A 51 -2.15 12.96 24.76
N LEU A 52 -2.04 13.16 23.44
CA LEU A 52 -1.76 12.08 22.49
C LEU A 52 -0.34 11.52 22.64
N GLN A 53 0.65 12.36 22.98
CA GLN A 53 2.01 11.91 23.32
C GLN A 53 2.06 11.07 24.59
N GLN A 54 1.11 11.28 25.51
CA GLN A 54 1.01 10.53 26.77
C GLN A 54 0.25 9.20 26.60
N ALA A 55 -0.46 9.01 25.49
CA ALA A 55 -1.18 7.78 25.15
C ALA A 55 -0.68 7.08 23.85
N PRO A 56 0.58 6.59 23.79
CA PRO A 56 1.10 5.82 22.65
C PRO A 56 0.25 4.61 22.26
N TYR A 57 -0.42 3.99 23.23
CA TYR A 57 -1.23 2.79 23.05
C TYR A 57 -2.52 3.03 22.26
N ILE A 58 -3.04 4.27 22.25
CA ILE A 58 -4.22 4.66 21.44
C ILE A 58 -3.76 5.22 20.09
N THR A 59 -2.73 6.06 20.10
CA THR A 59 -2.26 6.74 18.89
C THR A 59 -1.69 5.77 17.87
N TRP A 60 -0.95 4.75 18.32
CA TRP A 60 -0.34 3.77 17.44
C TRP A 60 -1.35 3.00 16.58
N PRO A 61 -2.31 2.23 17.13
CA PRO A 61 -3.23 1.44 16.30
C PRO A 61 -4.11 2.32 15.40
N THR A 62 -4.56 3.48 15.90
CA THR A 62 -5.37 4.44 15.13
C THR A 62 -4.62 4.96 13.90
N LEU A 63 -3.35 5.34 14.07
CA LEU A 63 -2.53 5.82 12.96
C LEU A 63 -2.11 4.70 12.02
N GLN A 64 -1.90 3.47 12.52
CA GLN A 64 -1.63 2.33 11.65
C GLN A 64 -2.77 2.05 10.66
N VAL A 65 -4.02 2.20 11.08
CA VAL A 65 -5.19 2.07 10.18
C VAL A 65 -5.13 3.10 9.06
N SER A 66 -4.86 4.37 9.41
CA SER A 66 -4.74 5.46 8.45
C SER A 66 -3.56 5.26 7.49
N PHE A 67 -2.42 4.78 8.00
CA PHE A 67 -1.26 4.46 7.17
C PHE A 67 -1.52 3.29 6.24
N CYS A 68 -2.21 2.24 6.68
CA CYS A 68 -2.62 1.14 5.80
C CYS A 68 -3.48 1.67 4.66
N PHE A 69 -4.46 2.53 4.97
CA PHE A 69 -5.33 3.15 3.97
C PHE A 69 -4.57 3.96 2.94
N MET A 70 -3.75 4.89 3.39
CA MET A 70 -2.96 5.74 2.49
C MET A 70 -1.93 4.91 1.71
N ALA A 71 -1.25 3.95 2.33
CA ALA A 71 -0.27 3.11 1.67
C ALA A 71 -0.89 2.29 0.53
N VAL A 72 -2.10 1.74 0.73
CA VAL A 72 -2.83 1.00 -0.31
C VAL A 72 -3.11 1.89 -1.52
N LEU A 73 -3.68 3.07 -1.30
CA LEU A 73 -4.03 3.98 -2.38
C LEU A 73 -2.77 4.46 -3.11
N VAL A 74 -1.81 5.03 -2.38
CA VAL A 74 -0.58 5.59 -2.96
C VAL A 74 0.18 4.56 -3.77
N SER A 75 0.44 3.38 -3.18
CA SER A 75 1.24 2.35 -3.84
C SER A 75 0.53 1.73 -5.04
N GLY A 76 -0.80 1.57 -4.98
CA GLY A 76 -1.62 1.12 -6.10
C GLY A 76 -1.57 2.08 -7.29
N PHE A 77 -1.85 3.37 -7.06
CA PHE A 77 -1.81 4.39 -8.13
C PHE A 77 -0.40 4.57 -8.72
N PHE A 78 0.64 4.58 -7.89
CA PHE A 78 2.02 4.72 -8.34
C PHE A 78 2.48 3.55 -9.22
N SER A 79 2.17 2.32 -8.79
CA SER A 79 2.54 1.11 -9.54
C SER A 79 1.72 0.95 -10.82
N ALA A 80 0.50 1.46 -10.88
CA ALA A 80 -0.32 1.44 -12.09
C ALA A 80 0.26 2.27 -13.25
N GLY A 81 1.07 3.28 -12.95
CA GLY A 81 1.81 4.02 -13.97
C GLY A 81 3.04 3.28 -14.55
N SER A 82 3.38 2.09 -14.07
CA SER A 82 4.65 1.41 -14.40
C SER A 82 4.81 1.01 -15.86
N LEU A 83 3.76 0.53 -16.53
CA LEU A 83 3.83 0.20 -17.97
C LEU A 83 3.66 1.45 -18.84
N GLY A 84 2.80 2.39 -18.45
CA GLY A 84 2.67 3.69 -19.12
C GLY A 84 3.99 4.50 -19.15
N ARG A 85 4.86 4.34 -18.16
CA ARG A 85 6.22 4.94 -18.14
C ARG A 85 7.11 4.48 -19.30
N GLU A 86 6.87 3.27 -19.80
CA GLU A 86 7.69 2.65 -20.83
C GLU A 86 7.04 2.71 -22.21
N ALA A 87 6.07 3.60 -22.43
CA ALA A 87 5.31 3.69 -23.68
C ALA A 87 6.17 3.71 -24.95
N TYR A 88 7.27 4.49 -24.96
CA TYR A 88 8.19 4.55 -26.10
C TYR A 88 9.09 3.31 -26.27
N ALA A 89 9.22 2.51 -25.22
CA ALA A 89 10.08 1.32 -25.19
C ALA A 89 9.26 0.03 -25.10
N ILE A 90 7.94 0.07 -25.35
CA ILE A 90 7.09 -1.11 -25.20
C ILE A 90 7.38 -2.16 -26.27
N ASP A 91 7.75 -1.73 -27.47
CA ASP A 91 8.20 -2.65 -28.52
C ASP A 91 9.49 -3.37 -28.12
N LEU A 92 10.35 -2.72 -27.34
CA LEU A 92 11.54 -3.37 -26.78
C LEU A 92 11.17 -4.46 -25.76
N LEU A 93 10.10 -4.27 -24.98
CA LEU A 93 9.59 -5.31 -24.07
C LEU A 93 9.12 -6.56 -24.82
N ARG A 94 8.58 -6.41 -26.05
CA ARG A 94 8.10 -7.53 -26.87
C ARG A 94 9.23 -8.39 -27.45
N VAL A 95 10.41 -7.80 -27.64
CA VAL A 95 11.57 -8.49 -28.26
C VAL A 95 12.49 -9.11 -27.20
N LEU A 96 12.34 -8.75 -25.91
CA LEU A 96 13.15 -9.32 -24.84
C LEU A 96 12.83 -10.81 -24.64
N PRO A 97 13.84 -11.69 -24.52
CA PRO A 97 13.66 -13.12 -24.25
C PRO A 97 13.36 -13.36 -22.77
N LEU A 98 12.35 -12.67 -22.22
CA LEU A 98 11.94 -12.72 -20.83
C LEU A 98 10.46 -13.06 -20.76
N SER A 99 10.12 -14.08 -19.97
CA SER A 99 8.72 -14.36 -19.61
C SER A 99 8.11 -13.17 -18.87
N GLY A 100 6.84 -12.88 -19.12
CA GLY A 100 6.07 -11.81 -18.48
C GLY A 100 6.11 -11.89 -16.96
N TRP A 101 6.19 -13.08 -16.38
CA TRP A 101 6.37 -13.26 -14.93
C TRP A 101 7.65 -12.61 -14.38
N LYS A 102 8.78 -12.73 -15.09
CA LYS A 102 10.05 -12.12 -14.70
C LYS A 102 10.00 -10.60 -14.81
N VAL A 103 9.30 -10.10 -15.83
CA VAL A 103 9.08 -8.65 -16.03
C VAL A 103 8.19 -8.09 -14.93
N ALA A 104 7.05 -8.73 -14.67
CA ALA A 104 6.10 -8.38 -13.63
C ALA A 104 6.75 -8.37 -12.24
N MET A 105 7.48 -9.44 -11.88
CA MET A 105 8.22 -9.51 -10.62
C MET A 105 9.29 -8.42 -10.50
N GLY A 106 10.00 -8.12 -11.59
CA GLY A 106 11.00 -7.05 -11.60
C GLY A 106 10.39 -5.69 -11.27
N LYS A 107 9.28 -5.35 -11.94
CA LYS A 107 8.52 -4.12 -11.69
C LYS A 107 7.89 -4.10 -10.30
N PHE A 108 7.35 -5.23 -9.86
CA PHE A 108 6.76 -5.40 -8.54
C PHE A 108 7.76 -5.06 -7.43
N TRP A 109 8.92 -5.71 -7.39
CA TRP A 109 9.92 -5.47 -6.34
C TRP A 109 10.47 -4.05 -6.35
N ALA A 110 10.63 -3.44 -7.53
CA ALA A 110 11.03 -2.04 -7.60
C ALA A 110 10.00 -1.13 -6.93
N ASN A 111 8.72 -1.24 -7.28
CA ASN A 111 7.67 -0.41 -6.68
C ASN A 111 7.47 -0.70 -5.18
N VAL A 112 7.54 -1.97 -4.76
CA VAL A 112 7.47 -2.34 -3.33
C VAL A 112 8.60 -1.70 -2.53
N ILE A 113 9.86 -1.82 -2.98
CA ILE A 113 11.01 -1.27 -2.25
C ILE A 113 10.88 0.24 -2.10
N ILE A 114 10.51 0.95 -3.17
CA ILE A 114 10.34 2.41 -3.15
C ILE A 114 9.30 2.80 -2.10
N MET A 115 8.13 2.17 -2.14
CA MET A 115 7.03 2.48 -1.23
C MET A 115 7.33 2.09 0.21
N THR A 116 8.03 0.98 0.42
CA THR A 116 8.45 0.51 1.74
C THR A 116 9.38 1.51 2.41
N VAL A 117 10.29 2.15 1.66
CA VAL A 117 11.17 3.21 2.18
C VAL A 117 10.35 4.43 2.59
N PHE A 118 9.35 4.83 1.81
CA PHE A 118 8.45 5.92 2.19
C PHE A 118 7.66 5.62 3.46
N VAL A 119 7.12 4.40 3.58
CA VAL A 119 6.44 3.96 4.81
C VAL A 119 7.38 3.99 6.00
N ALA A 120 8.64 3.55 5.84
CA ALA A 120 9.63 3.61 6.92
C ALA A 120 9.87 5.05 7.41
N ILE A 121 10.02 6.00 6.50
CA ILE A 121 10.23 7.41 6.85
C ILE A 121 9.02 7.96 7.63
N VAL A 122 7.80 7.70 7.15
CA VAL A 122 6.57 8.13 7.83
C VAL A 122 6.49 7.52 9.24
N GLN A 123 6.72 6.20 9.38
CA GLN A 123 6.66 5.51 10.68
C GLN A 123 7.69 6.05 11.67
N ILE A 124 8.91 6.35 11.22
CA ILE A 124 9.95 6.94 12.07
C ILE A 124 9.54 8.34 12.51
N VAL A 125 9.09 9.19 11.59
CA VAL A 125 8.65 10.57 11.91
C VAL A 125 7.49 10.54 12.89
N SER A 126 6.47 9.71 12.66
CA SER A 126 5.34 9.56 13.57
C SER A 126 5.76 8.99 14.93
N GLY A 127 6.65 7.99 14.95
CA GLY A 127 7.16 7.43 16.19
C GLY A 127 7.93 8.44 17.04
N LEU A 128 8.68 9.35 16.41
CA LEU A 128 9.35 10.46 17.11
C LEU A 128 8.35 11.49 17.66
N ILE A 129 7.28 11.78 16.92
CA ILE A 129 6.26 12.75 17.34
C ILE A 129 5.40 12.22 18.50
N PHE A 130 5.01 10.95 18.45
CA PHE A 130 4.08 10.33 19.42
C PHE A 130 4.78 9.45 20.47
N ASN A 131 6.12 9.52 20.54
CA ASN A 131 6.94 8.77 21.50
C ASN A 131 6.66 7.25 21.48
N TRP A 132 6.57 6.67 20.29
CA TRP A 132 6.37 5.24 20.12
C TRP A 132 7.64 4.45 20.42
N SER A 133 7.48 3.24 20.95
CA SER A 133 8.61 2.32 21.14
C SER A 133 9.21 1.91 19.78
N VAL A 134 10.52 1.61 19.77
CA VAL A 134 11.21 1.12 18.55
C VAL A 134 10.54 -0.15 18.00
N ILE A 135 10.04 -1.00 18.89
CA ILE A 135 9.32 -2.22 18.53
C ILE A 135 8.00 -1.88 17.81
N SER A 136 7.23 -0.93 18.34
CA SER A 136 5.99 -0.45 17.73
C SER A 136 6.23 0.14 16.33
N ILE A 137 7.30 0.92 16.16
CA ILE A 137 7.69 1.47 14.84
C ILE A 137 8.00 0.35 13.86
N PHE A 138 8.79 -0.64 14.28
CA PHE A 138 9.17 -1.76 13.42
C PHE A 138 7.98 -2.65 13.04
N LEU A 139 7.11 -2.97 14.00
CA LEU A 139 5.89 -3.76 13.75
C LEU A 139 4.90 -3.02 12.85
N GLY A 140 4.73 -1.71 13.05
CA GLY A 140 3.88 -0.86 12.20
C GLY A 140 4.43 -0.80 10.77
N TRP A 141 5.74 -0.62 10.63
CA TRP A 141 6.41 -0.65 9.33
C TRP A 141 6.19 -1.99 8.61
N LEU A 142 6.40 -3.12 9.28
CA LEU A 142 6.16 -4.45 8.70
C LEU A 142 4.70 -4.64 8.28
N GLY A 143 3.76 -4.23 9.15
CA GLY A 143 2.33 -4.36 8.90
C GLY A 143 1.85 -3.58 7.69
N VAL A 144 2.18 -2.28 7.63
CA VAL A 144 1.83 -1.44 6.49
C VAL A 144 2.52 -1.92 5.21
N THR A 145 3.75 -2.43 5.32
CA THR A 145 4.49 -3.00 4.18
C THR A 145 3.86 -4.28 3.63
N GLY A 146 3.34 -5.16 4.49
CA GLY A 146 2.63 -6.34 3.97
C GLY A 146 1.34 -5.95 3.24
N VAL A 147 0.60 -4.94 3.72
CA VAL A 147 -0.63 -4.48 3.03
C VAL A 147 -0.29 -3.84 1.68
N LEU A 148 0.75 -3.00 1.61
CA LEU A 148 1.11 -2.32 0.35
C LEU A 148 1.57 -3.30 -0.74
N VAL A 149 2.11 -4.47 -0.37
CA VAL A 149 2.49 -5.52 -1.32
C VAL A 149 1.31 -5.97 -2.20
N GLY A 150 0.13 -6.20 -1.64
CA GLY A 150 -1.06 -6.53 -2.43
C GLY A 150 -1.51 -5.37 -3.33
N ALA A 151 -1.46 -4.14 -2.81
CA ALA A 151 -1.84 -2.95 -3.56
C ALA A 151 -0.94 -2.69 -4.78
N VAL A 152 0.38 -2.87 -4.64
CA VAL A 152 1.32 -2.77 -5.77
C VAL A 152 1.01 -3.81 -6.85
N ALA A 153 0.65 -5.03 -6.46
CA ALA A 153 0.27 -6.07 -7.41
C ALA A 153 -1.01 -5.73 -8.17
N ILE A 154 -2.02 -5.19 -7.48
CA ILE A 154 -3.27 -4.70 -8.11
C ILE A 154 -2.96 -3.57 -9.10
N GLY A 155 -2.14 -2.60 -8.71
CA GLY A 155 -1.75 -1.50 -9.60
C GLY A 155 -1.06 -2.01 -10.87
N LEU A 156 -0.11 -2.95 -10.76
CA LEU A 156 0.53 -3.57 -11.92
C LEU A 156 -0.44 -4.37 -12.80
N PHE A 157 -1.41 -5.05 -12.20
CA PHE A 157 -2.47 -5.72 -12.94
C PHE A 157 -3.27 -4.71 -13.78
N ILE A 158 -3.70 -3.60 -13.20
CA ILE A 158 -4.43 -2.54 -13.91
C ILE A 158 -3.56 -1.91 -15.01
N SER A 159 -2.28 -1.68 -14.70
CA SER A 159 -1.29 -1.20 -15.66
C SER A 159 -1.26 -2.08 -16.93
N SER A 160 -1.43 -3.40 -16.78
CA SER A 160 -1.40 -4.33 -17.91
C SER A 160 -2.64 -4.29 -18.80
N ILE A 161 -3.75 -3.68 -18.33
CA ILE A 161 -5.04 -3.66 -19.04
C ILE A 161 -5.32 -2.29 -19.66
N GLY A 162 -4.98 -1.20 -19.00
CA GLY A 162 -5.32 0.14 -19.48
C GLY A 162 -4.26 1.18 -19.18
N SER A 163 -3.03 0.89 -19.61
CA SER A 163 -1.97 1.89 -19.64
C SER A 163 -2.21 2.89 -20.77
N LYS A 164 -1.93 4.15 -20.45
CA LYS A 164 -2.09 5.30 -21.35
C LYS A 164 -0.81 6.10 -21.40
N TYR A 165 -0.57 6.76 -22.53
CA TYR A 165 0.49 7.74 -22.67
C TYR A 165 -0.07 9.09 -23.14
N ASN A 166 0.12 10.12 -22.31
CA ASN A 166 -0.24 11.50 -22.64
C ASN A 166 1.03 12.39 -22.54
N PRO A 167 1.52 12.96 -23.65
CA PRO A 167 2.72 13.80 -23.64
C PRO A 167 2.52 15.17 -22.99
N ASN A 168 1.29 15.70 -22.98
CA ASN A 168 0.94 16.99 -22.38
C ASN A 168 0.79 16.88 -20.85
N ASN A 169 0.28 15.74 -20.37
CA ASN A 169 0.20 15.41 -18.95
C ASN A 169 0.83 14.03 -18.66
N PRO A 170 2.16 13.98 -18.44
CA PRO A 170 2.90 12.74 -18.21
C PRO A 170 2.46 11.93 -16.98
N GLN A 171 1.72 12.53 -16.04
CA GLN A 171 1.20 11.84 -14.87
C GLN A 171 -0.07 11.04 -15.18
N ASN A 172 -0.78 11.36 -16.26
CA ASN A 172 -1.98 10.65 -16.69
C ASN A 172 -1.62 9.38 -17.48
N ARG A 173 -1.28 8.31 -16.77
CA ARG A 173 -0.74 7.07 -17.35
C ARG A 173 -1.67 5.86 -17.34
N VAL A 174 -2.89 6.05 -16.85
CA VAL A 174 -3.90 5.00 -16.75
C VAL A 174 -5.20 5.56 -17.29
N ASP A 175 -5.90 4.79 -18.12
CA ASP A 175 -7.19 5.19 -18.63
C ASP A 175 -8.20 5.40 -17.49
N THR A 176 -9.16 6.31 -17.67
CA THR A 176 -10.14 6.67 -16.62
C THR A 176 -10.94 5.45 -16.16
N ALA A 177 -11.39 4.61 -17.09
CA ALA A 177 -12.13 3.38 -16.76
C ALA A 177 -11.28 2.42 -15.91
N SER A 178 -10.03 2.22 -16.30
CA SER A 178 -9.06 1.38 -15.58
C SER A 178 -8.72 1.95 -14.20
N SER A 179 -8.66 3.28 -14.08
CA SER A 179 -8.47 3.96 -12.79
C SER A 179 -9.66 3.78 -11.84
N ILE A 180 -10.90 3.80 -12.36
CA ILE A 180 -12.11 3.53 -11.56
C ILE A 180 -12.09 2.07 -11.07
N ILE A 181 -11.81 1.12 -11.96
CA ILE A 181 -11.72 -0.30 -11.60
C ILE A 181 -10.62 -0.51 -10.55
N MET A 182 -9.45 0.11 -10.74
CA MET A 182 -8.36 0.06 -9.77
C MET A 182 -8.81 0.58 -8.41
N MET A 183 -9.46 1.74 -8.36
CA MET A 183 -9.93 2.34 -7.12
C MET A 183 -10.89 1.39 -6.41
N MET A 184 -11.86 0.82 -7.12
CA MET A 184 -12.77 -0.19 -6.55
C MET A 184 -12.00 -1.40 -6.01
N MET A 185 -11.05 -1.96 -6.78
CA MET A 185 -10.25 -3.11 -6.33
C MET A 185 -9.40 -2.81 -5.11
N LEU A 186 -8.79 -1.62 -5.03
CA LEU A 186 -8.01 -1.19 -3.87
C LEU A 186 -8.89 -1.02 -2.63
N PHE A 187 -10.11 -0.47 -2.77
CA PHE A 187 -11.06 -0.39 -1.66
C PHE A 187 -11.54 -1.77 -1.20
N PHE A 188 -11.88 -2.67 -2.12
CA PHE A 188 -12.25 -4.05 -1.78
C PHE A 188 -11.11 -4.79 -1.10
N TYR A 189 -9.89 -4.67 -1.63
CA TYR A 189 -8.68 -5.24 -1.03
C TYR A 189 -8.47 -4.71 0.38
N LEU A 190 -8.59 -3.39 0.56
CA LEU A 190 -8.47 -2.77 1.86
C LEU A 190 -9.52 -3.30 2.83
N PHE A 191 -10.78 -3.43 2.42
CA PHE A 191 -11.85 -3.96 3.27
C PHE A 191 -11.57 -5.40 3.74
N ILE A 192 -11.08 -6.25 2.84
CA ILE A 192 -10.74 -7.64 3.15
C ILE A 192 -9.53 -7.71 4.11
N VAL A 193 -8.53 -6.86 3.89
CA VAL A 193 -7.31 -6.84 4.72
C VAL A 193 -7.51 -6.09 6.03
N PHE A 194 -8.49 -5.20 6.12
CA PHE A 194 -8.79 -4.40 7.30
C PHE A 194 -9.21 -5.24 8.50
N ILE A 195 -10.02 -6.28 8.26
CA ILE A 195 -10.46 -7.22 9.30
C ILE A 195 -9.25 -7.91 9.97
N PRO A 196 -8.37 -8.62 9.24
CA PRO A 196 -7.24 -9.28 9.87
C PRO A 196 -6.17 -8.31 10.38
N THR A 197 -6.01 -7.11 9.79
CA THR A 197 -5.12 -6.10 10.39
C THR A 197 -5.67 -5.56 11.71
N ALA A 198 -6.97 -5.28 11.80
CA ALA A 198 -7.60 -4.90 13.07
C ALA A 198 -7.47 -6.01 14.13
N LEU A 199 -7.58 -7.27 13.74
CA LEU A 199 -7.38 -8.38 14.68
C LEU A 199 -5.91 -8.56 15.11
N THR A 200 -4.94 -8.21 14.26
CA THR A 200 -3.51 -8.44 14.54
C THR A 200 -2.82 -7.25 15.22
N PHE A 201 -3.21 -6.02 14.90
CA PHE A 201 -2.54 -4.79 15.35
C PHE A 201 -3.20 -4.15 16.57
N PHE A 202 -4.32 -4.67 17.08
CA PHE A 202 -4.92 -4.19 18.32
C PHE A 202 -4.47 -5.08 19.49
N PRO A 203 -3.65 -4.58 20.43
CA PRO A 203 -3.22 -5.38 21.56
C PRO A 203 -4.42 -5.68 22.48
N ASN A 204 -4.59 -6.96 22.84
CA ASN A 204 -5.65 -7.43 23.76
C ASN A 204 -5.63 -6.72 25.11
N GLU A 205 -4.47 -6.22 25.53
CA GLU A 205 -4.28 -5.56 26.83
C GLU A 205 -4.98 -4.19 26.92
N TYR A 206 -5.20 -3.50 25.80
CA TYR A 206 -5.80 -2.16 25.75
C TYR A 206 -7.18 -2.14 25.09
N LEU A 207 -7.62 -3.30 24.62
CA LEU A 207 -8.89 -3.45 23.91
C LEU A 207 -10.10 -3.10 24.80
N GLY A 208 -10.03 -3.39 26.11
CA GLY A 208 -11.08 -3.00 27.07
C GLY A 208 -11.22 -1.48 27.23
N ASP A 209 -10.11 -0.75 27.29
CA ASP A 209 -10.10 0.71 27.37
C ASP A 209 -10.57 1.36 26.06
N ILE A 210 -10.19 0.77 24.92
CA ILE A 210 -10.63 1.20 23.58
C ILE A 210 -12.14 1.02 23.41
N LEU A 211 -12.71 -0.09 23.91
CA LEU A 211 -14.15 -0.35 23.85
C LEU A 211 -14.95 0.61 24.74
N ASN A 212 -14.48 0.85 25.98
CA ASN A 212 -15.11 1.81 26.88
C ASN A 212 -15.09 3.24 26.29
N ALA A 213 -14.02 3.63 25.60
CA ALA A 213 -13.95 4.90 24.89
C ALA A 213 -14.87 4.92 23.65
N ALA A 214 -14.94 3.83 22.90
CA ALA A 214 -15.77 3.69 21.69
C ALA A 214 -17.27 3.68 21.95
N GLU A 215 -17.73 3.15 23.10
CA GLU A 215 -19.13 3.24 23.52
C GLU A 215 -19.55 4.67 23.89
N SER A 216 -18.59 5.51 24.30
CA SER A 216 -18.85 6.89 24.76
C SER A 216 -18.89 7.93 23.63
N GLU A 217 -18.17 7.71 22.53
CA GLU A 217 -18.13 8.59 21.36
C GLU A 217 -18.77 7.92 20.14
N HIS A 218 -19.88 8.47 19.65
CA HIS A 218 -20.67 7.99 18.50
C HIS A 218 -19.96 8.06 17.13
N GLY A 219 -18.72 7.57 17.01
CA GLY A 219 -17.88 7.70 15.82
C GLY A 219 -17.38 6.39 15.22
N ILE A 220 -17.35 5.30 15.98
CA ILE A 220 -16.82 4.01 15.49
C ILE A 220 -17.97 3.12 14.99
N PRO A 221 -17.93 2.60 13.75
CA PRO A 221 -18.92 1.63 13.27
C PRO A 221 -19.09 0.46 14.25
N SER A 222 -20.33 0.19 14.67
CA SER A 222 -20.66 -0.86 15.67
C SER A 222 -20.13 -2.26 15.32
N PHE A 223 -19.91 -2.54 14.04
CA PHE A 223 -19.29 -3.80 13.60
C PHE A 223 -17.82 -3.93 14.05
N LEU A 224 -17.08 -2.82 14.14
CA LEU A 224 -15.69 -2.82 14.62
C LEU A 224 -15.61 -3.04 16.12
N ILE A 225 -16.56 -2.45 16.86
CA ILE A 225 -16.70 -2.65 18.31
C ILE A 225 -16.95 -4.14 18.61
N GLY A 226 -17.91 -4.76 17.92
CA GLY A 226 -18.18 -6.21 18.08
C GLY A 226 -17.03 -7.13 17.66
N MET A 227 -16.20 -6.72 16.69
CA MET A 227 -15.00 -7.49 16.31
C MET A 227 -13.88 -7.39 17.35
N LEU A 228 -13.70 -6.20 17.94
CA LEU A 228 -12.73 -5.94 18.99
C LEU A 228 -13.11 -6.66 20.29
N GLU A 229 -14.40 -6.69 20.64
CA GLU A 229 -14.95 -7.50 21.75
C GLU A 229 -14.74 -9.00 21.57
N GLY A 230 -14.97 -9.51 20.36
CA GLY A 230 -14.71 -10.91 20.02
C GLY A 230 -13.22 -11.29 20.11
N ASN A 231 -12.33 -10.34 19.81
CA ASN A 231 -10.88 -10.53 19.90
C ASN A 231 -10.42 -10.65 21.37
N LEU A 232 -10.99 -9.84 22.27
CA LEU A 232 -10.75 -9.94 23.72
C LEU A 232 -11.12 -11.30 24.30
N ALA A 233 -12.28 -11.84 23.89
CA ALA A 233 -12.78 -13.10 24.40
C ALA A 233 -11.92 -14.33 24.00
N SER A 234 -11.16 -14.21 22.91
CA SER A 234 -10.41 -15.31 22.29
C SER A 234 -8.90 -15.27 22.58
N GLY A 235 -8.39 -14.20 23.19
CA GLY A 235 -7.03 -14.12 23.72
C GLY A 235 -5.95 -14.11 22.63
N TRP A 236 -4.84 -14.83 22.82
CA TRP A 236 -3.71 -14.80 21.87
C TRP A 236 -3.97 -15.58 20.56
N TRP A 237 -4.97 -16.47 20.55
CA TRP A 237 -5.30 -17.31 19.39
C TRP A 237 -5.88 -16.52 18.23
N SER A 238 -6.70 -15.52 18.51
CA SER A 238 -7.27 -14.63 17.49
C SER A 238 -6.23 -13.78 16.79
N ASN A 239 -5.19 -13.33 17.48
CA ASN A 239 -4.06 -12.63 16.86
C ASN A 239 -3.31 -13.53 15.87
N LEU A 240 -3.11 -14.81 16.21
CA LEU A 240 -2.47 -15.77 15.31
C LEU A 240 -3.34 -16.11 14.10
N ILE A 241 -4.64 -16.30 14.31
CA ILE A 241 -5.60 -16.55 13.22
C ILE A 241 -5.69 -15.32 12.31
N GLY A 242 -5.76 -14.12 12.89
CA GLY A 242 -5.72 -12.84 12.18
C GLY A 242 -4.47 -12.72 11.32
N PHE A 243 -3.29 -13.01 11.87
CA PHE A 243 -2.02 -12.98 11.14
C PHE A 243 -1.96 -14.04 10.03
N ALA A 244 -2.48 -15.25 10.25
CA ALA A 244 -2.54 -16.27 9.23
C ALA A 244 -3.45 -15.87 8.06
N ILE A 245 -4.66 -15.37 8.36
CA ILE A 245 -5.61 -14.86 7.35
C ILE A 245 -4.98 -13.69 6.60
N TYR A 246 -4.32 -12.77 7.30
CA TYR A 246 -3.60 -11.64 6.72
C TYR A 246 -2.60 -12.10 5.64
N LEU A 247 -1.74 -13.07 5.96
CA LEU A 247 -0.74 -13.60 5.02
C LEU A 247 -1.40 -14.32 3.84
N VAL A 248 -2.47 -15.08 4.07
CA VAL A 248 -3.19 -15.79 3.01
C VAL A 248 -3.82 -14.81 2.03
N VAL A 249 -4.51 -13.78 2.53
CA VAL A 249 -5.17 -12.76 1.69
C VAL A 249 -4.14 -12.01 0.85
N ILE A 250 -3.07 -11.51 1.49
CA ILE A 250 -2.00 -10.79 0.77
C ILE A 250 -1.35 -11.69 -0.28
N GLY A 251 -0.97 -12.91 0.11
CA GLY A 251 -0.35 -13.87 -0.80
C GLY A 251 -1.23 -14.20 -2.00
N PHE A 252 -2.52 -14.45 -1.76
CA PHE A 252 -3.49 -14.76 -2.81
C PHE A 252 -3.70 -13.59 -3.78
N VAL A 253 -3.92 -12.38 -3.24
CA VAL A 253 -4.12 -11.17 -4.07
C VAL A 253 -2.87 -10.84 -4.86
N THR A 254 -1.70 -10.83 -4.22
CA THR A 254 -0.42 -10.56 -4.89
C THR A 254 -0.15 -11.57 -5.99
N TRP A 255 -0.29 -12.86 -5.72
CA TRP A 255 -0.05 -13.90 -6.72
C TRP A 255 -1.05 -13.81 -7.87
N GLY A 256 -2.35 -13.69 -7.58
CA GLY A 256 -3.40 -13.61 -8.59
C GLY A 256 -3.23 -12.41 -9.52
N SER A 257 -3.00 -11.22 -8.96
CA SER A 257 -2.79 -10.00 -9.75
C SER A 257 -1.50 -10.07 -10.58
N LEU A 258 -0.39 -10.58 -10.03
CA LEU A 258 0.86 -10.74 -10.77
C LEU A 258 0.75 -11.80 -11.87
N ALA A 259 0.02 -12.90 -11.64
CA ALA A 259 -0.16 -13.96 -12.63
C ALA A 259 -0.94 -13.45 -13.85
N ILE A 260 -2.00 -12.66 -13.62
CA ILE A 260 -2.76 -12.05 -14.72
C ILE A 260 -1.92 -10.97 -15.41
N CYS A 261 -1.21 -10.13 -14.66
CA CYS A 261 -0.29 -9.13 -15.22
C CYS A 261 0.76 -9.78 -16.13
N ALA A 262 1.41 -10.86 -15.66
CA ALA A 262 2.39 -11.62 -16.43
C ALA A 262 1.80 -12.16 -17.74
N LYS A 263 0.60 -12.76 -17.68
CA LYS A 263 -0.09 -13.29 -18.86
C LYS A 263 -0.43 -12.17 -19.86
N ASN A 264 -0.79 -10.99 -19.39
CA ASN A 264 -1.06 -9.84 -20.25
C ASN A 264 0.21 -9.26 -20.88
N ILE A 265 1.33 -9.25 -20.13
CA ILE A 265 2.65 -8.88 -20.66
C ILE A 265 3.07 -9.85 -21.78
N ASP A 266 2.89 -11.15 -21.58
CA ASP A 266 3.23 -12.18 -22.59
C ASP A 266 2.39 -12.05 -23.88
N LYS A 267 1.13 -11.60 -23.76
CA LYS A 267 0.25 -11.35 -24.91
C LYS A 267 0.59 -10.05 -25.67
N GLY A 268 1.43 -9.19 -25.09
CA GLY A 268 1.66 -7.83 -25.56
C GLY A 268 0.62 -6.86 -25.01
N VAL A 269 1.08 -5.95 -24.14
CA VAL A 269 0.25 -4.87 -23.59
C VAL A 269 0.01 -3.81 -24.69
N ASN A 270 -1.21 -3.30 -24.74
CA ASN A 270 -1.58 -2.17 -25.58
C ASN A 270 -1.53 -0.90 -24.74
N ILE A 271 -0.89 0.15 -25.27
CA ILE A 271 -0.87 1.49 -24.66
C ILE A 271 -1.62 2.43 -25.58
N THR A 272 -2.63 3.10 -25.03
CA THR A 272 -3.37 4.14 -25.74
C THR A 272 -2.53 5.41 -25.81
N PHE A 273 -2.23 5.89 -27.02
CA PHE A 273 -1.56 7.17 -27.23
C PHE A 273 -2.61 8.27 -27.44
N GLU A 274 -2.59 9.30 -26.60
CA GLU A 274 -3.32 10.53 -26.88
C GLU A 274 -2.45 11.45 -27.73
N ASP A 275 -2.81 11.55 -29.02
CA ASP A 275 -2.30 12.60 -29.89
C ASP A 275 -2.99 13.93 -29.58
N LYS A 276 -2.28 15.02 -29.88
CA LYS A 276 -2.67 16.41 -29.55
C LYS A 276 -4.04 16.80 -30.08
#